data_AF-A0AAD6XTP7-F1
#
_entry.id   AF-A0AAD6XTP7-F1
#
_cell.length_a   1.000
_cell.length_b   1.000
_cell.length_c   1.000
_cell.angle_alpha   90.00
_cell.angle_beta   90.00
_cell.angle_gamma   90.00
#
_symmetry.space_group_name_H-M   'P 1'
#
loop_
_entity.id
_entity.type
_entity.pdbx_description
1 polymer ?
#
loop_
_entity_poly.entity_id
_entity_poly.type
_entity_poly.pdbx_seq_one_letter_code
_entity_poly.pdbx_strand_id
1 'polypeptide(L)'
;MTFSIVRMFILANVALMASAAVIPRAPGTQFITGPCKSDADCASGCCAFRKGTCAGNVIALERDGGCGFGNPTPNANAAKATGQFAGAVAAFEAKQGGAAAPVQNNAGAAPAAAPKGTQFITGPCKSDGDCASGCCAFRKGTCAGNVIALERDGGCGFGNAKPNANAAKATGQFAGAVAAFEAKNP
;
A
#
# COMPACT_ATOMS: atom_id res chain seq x y z
N MET A 1 -57.03 20.58 14.05
CA MET A 1 -55.67 20.66 14.65
C MET A 1 -54.91 19.32 14.63
N THR A 2 -55.59 18.17 14.57
CA THR A 2 -54.97 16.83 14.48
C THR A 2 -54.25 16.51 13.17
N PHE A 3 -54.68 17.07 12.04
CA PHE A 3 -54.05 16.83 10.72
C PHE A 3 -52.65 17.46 10.54
N SER A 4 -52.34 18.56 11.23
CA SER A 4 -51.00 19.18 11.15
C SER A 4 -49.95 18.40 11.92
N ILE A 5 -50.33 17.76 13.02
CA ILE A 5 -49.40 17.02 13.88
C ILE A 5 -48.92 15.73 13.18
N VAL A 6 -49.82 15.05 12.46
CA VAL A 6 -49.48 13.83 11.70
C VAL A 6 -48.51 14.13 10.55
N ARG A 7 -48.67 15.27 9.84
CA ARG A 7 -47.73 15.69 8.79
C ARG A 7 -46.35 16.03 9.36
N MET A 8 -46.28 16.70 10.50
CA MET A 8 -45.00 17.04 11.14
C MET A 8 -44.23 15.78 11.57
N PHE A 9 -44.93 14.77 12.08
CA PHE A 9 -44.32 13.48 12.44
C PHE A 9 -43.82 12.69 11.22
N ILE A 10 -44.55 12.71 10.10
CA ILE A 10 -44.11 12.02 8.87
C ILE A 10 -42.87 12.71 8.27
N LEU A 11 -42.83 14.06 8.24
CA LEU A 11 -41.64 14.78 7.75
C LEU A 11 -40.42 14.58 8.66
N ALA A 12 -40.60 14.47 9.98
CA ALA A 12 -39.50 14.20 10.91
C ALA A 12 -38.87 12.80 10.71
N ASN A 13 -39.66 11.79 10.34
CA ASN A 13 -39.16 10.43 10.09
C ASN A 13 -38.46 10.29 8.73
N VAL A 14 -38.90 11.02 7.69
CA VAL A 14 -38.25 11.00 6.36
C VAL A 14 -36.88 11.70 6.40
N ALA A 15 -36.70 12.73 7.24
CA ALA A 15 -35.42 13.41 7.40
C ALA A 15 -34.36 12.55 8.15
N LEU A 16 -34.78 11.61 9.00
CA LEU A 16 -33.87 10.78 9.79
C LEU A 16 -33.21 9.63 8.98
N MET A 17 -33.80 9.24 7.84
CA MET A 17 -33.26 8.20 6.96
C MET A 17 -32.38 8.73 5.82
N ALA A 18 -32.26 10.06 5.65
CA ALA A 18 -31.43 10.69 4.63
C ALA A 18 -29.97 10.92 5.07
N SER A 19 -29.67 10.65 6.35
CA SER A 19 -28.34 10.79 6.93
C SER A 19 -27.63 9.44 7.02
N ALA A 20 -27.57 8.69 5.91
CA ALA A 20 -26.47 7.76 5.73
C ALA A 20 -25.22 8.61 5.59
N ALA A 21 -24.66 9.00 6.73
CA ALA A 21 -23.42 9.72 6.82
C ALA A 21 -22.44 9.04 5.87
N VAL A 22 -21.92 9.81 4.93
CA VAL A 22 -20.64 9.50 4.30
C VAL A 22 -19.65 9.55 5.45
N ILE A 23 -19.53 8.44 6.19
CA ILE A 23 -18.44 8.23 7.12
C ILE A 23 -17.22 8.30 6.19
N PRO A 24 -16.36 9.32 6.28
CA PRO A 24 -15.10 9.27 5.57
C PRO A 24 -14.43 8.01 6.10
N ARG A 25 -14.30 6.98 5.24
CA ARG A 25 -13.53 5.79 5.60
C ARG A 25 -12.18 6.32 6.04
N ALA A 26 -11.75 5.93 7.23
CA ALA A 26 -10.37 6.15 7.63
C ALA A 26 -9.48 5.67 6.47
N PRO A 27 -8.42 6.41 6.12
CA PRO A 27 -7.56 6.00 5.02
C PRO A 27 -7.07 4.57 5.27
N GLY A 28 -7.17 3.73 4.24
CA GLY A 28 -6.60 2.39 4.20
C GLY A 28 -7.41 1.29 4.87
N THR A 29 -8.75 1.33 4.87
CA THR A 29 -9.56 0.25 5.45
C THR A 29 -9.80 -0.94 4.52
N GLN A 30 -9.63 -0.79 3.21
CA GLN A 30 -9.85 -1.87 2.26
C GLN A 30 -8.62 -2.78 2.16
N PHE A 31 -8.84 -4.08 2.28
CA PHE A 31 -7.80 -5.10 2.07
C PHE A 31 -7.55 -5.33 0.57
N ILE A 32 -6.47 -6.06 0.26
CA ILE A 32 -6.17 -6.52 -1.10
C ILE A 32 -7.41 -7.18 -1.72
N THR A 33 -7.68 -6.92 -3.00
CA THR A 33 -8.87 -7.27 -3.80
C THR A 33 -10.17 -6.55 -3.46
N GLY A 34 -10.24 -5.76 -2.38
CA GLY A 34 -11.40 -4.94 -2.07
C GLY A 34 -11.62 -3.82 -3.10
N PRO A 35 -12.85 -3.32 -3.32
CA PRO A 35 -13.10 -2.23 -4.26
C PRO A 35 -12.52 -0.91 -3.74
N CYS A 36 -12.08 -0.04 -4.65
CA CYS A 36 -11.55 1.29 -4.33
C CYS A 36 -12.02 2.36 -5.31
N LYS A 37 -12.15 3.57 -4.79
CA LYS A 37 -12.43 4.81 -5.53
C LYS A 37 -11.29 5.82 -5.41
N SER A 38 -10.28 5.49 -4.61
CA SER A 38 -9.01 6.22 -4.50
C SER A 38 -7.95 5.29 -3.91
N ASP A 39 -6.67 5.61 -4.10
CA ASP A 39 -5.57 4.86 -3.47
C ASP A 39 -5.67 4.88 -1.93
N ALA A 40 -6.22 5.96 -1.36
CA ALA A 40 -6.45 6.13 0.07
C ALA A 40 -7.51 5.18 0.64
N ASP A 41 -8.33 4.53 -0.18
CA ASP A 41 -9.26 3.51 0.33
C ASP A 41 -8.52 2.24 0.76
N CYS A 42 -7.37 1.96 0.15
CA CYS A 42 -6.65 0.70 0.26
C CYS A 42 -5.59 0.74 1.37
N ALA A 43 -5.54 -0.28 2.23
CA ALA A 43 -4.49 -0.43 3.23
C ALA A 43 -3.08 -0.46 2.61
N SER A 44 -3.00 -0.97 1.38
CA SER A 44 -1.79 -0.98 0.56
C SER A 44 -1.42 0.38 -0.04
N GLY A 45 -2.30 1.39 0.05
CA GLY A 45 -2.14 2.68 -0.60
C GLY A 45 -2.21 2.60 -2.13
N CYS A 46 -2.85 1.57 -2.68
CA CYS A 46 -2.89 1.33 -4.12
C CYS A 46 -4.24 0.78 -4.57
N CYS A 47 -4.92 1.60 -5.37
CA CYS A 47 -6.06 1.23 -6.18
C CYS A 47 -5.57 0.89 -7.60
N ALA A 48 -5.73 -0.37 -8.00
CA ALA A 48 -5.16 -0.89 -9.24
C ALA A 48 -5.77 -0.22 -10.48
N PHE A 49 -4.91 0.31 -11.35
CA PHE A 49 -5.29 1.18 -12.48
C PHE A 49 -6.38 0.57 -13.37
N ARG A 50 -6.21 -0.66 -13.88
CA ARG A 50 -7.20 -1.32 -14.74
C ARG A 50 -8.41 -1.92 -14.01
N LYS A 51 -8.25 -2.30 -12.73
CA LYS A 51 -9.24 -3.15 -12.04
C LYS A 51 -10.10 -2.40 -11.02
N GLY A 52 -9.69 -1.23 -10.54
CA GLY A 52 -10.43 -0.49 -9.50
C GLY A 52 -10.55 -1.27 -8.19
N THR A 53 -9.58 -2.14 -7.90
CA THR A 53 -9.50 -2.92 -6.66
C THR A 53 -8.14 -2.73 -5.99
N CYS A 54 -8.12 -2.85 -4.67
CA CYS A 54 -6.91 -2.69 -3.88
C CYS A 54 -5.89 -3.78 -4.21
N ALA A 55 -4.64 -3.40 -4.44
CA ALA A 55 -3.56 -4.32 -4.74
C ALA A 55 -2.26 -3.85 -4.10
N GLY A 56 -1.27 -4.74 -4.00
CA GLY A 56 0.09 -4.33 -3.65
C GLY A 56 0.73 -3.61 -4.85
N ASN A 57 1.54 -2.58 -4.60
CA ASN A 57 2.01 -1.67 -5.67
C ASN A 57 2.71 -2.40 -6.83
N VAL A 58 3.54 -3.41 -6.53
CA VAL A 58 4.24 -4.19 -7.56
C VAL A 58 3.31 -5.17 -8.28
N ILE A 59 2.36 -5.78 -7.57
CA ILE A 59 1.38 -6.68 -8.19
C ILE A 59 0.45 -5.89 -9.13
N ALA A 60 0.04 -4.70 -8.72
CA ALA A 60 -0.73 -3.78 -9.55
C ALA A 60 0.07 -3.36 -10.79
N LEU A 61 1.39 -3.12 -10.63
CA LEU A 61 2.28 -2.82 -11.75
C LEU A 61 2.30 -3.96 -12.78
N GLU A 62 2.55 -5.19 -12.33
CA GLU A 62 2.70 -6.36 -13.19
C GLU A 62 1.41 -6.73 -13.93
N ARG A 63 0.27 -6.66 -13.24
CA ARG A 63 -1.02 -7.15 -13.79
C ARG A 63 -1.94 -6.04 -14.27
N ASP A 64 -1.99 -4.94 -13.53
CA ASP A 64 -3.09 -3.97 -13.63
C ASP A 64 -2.65 -2.61 -14.20
N GLY A 65 -1.38 -2.46 -14.58
CA GLY A 65 -0.84 -1.23 -15.18
C GLY A 65 -0.38 -0.20 -14.15
N GLY A 66 -0.22 -0.61 -12.89
CA GLY A 66 0.19 0.24 -11.79
C GLY A 66 -0.96 0.64 -10.86
N CYS A 67 -0.67 1.59 -9.99
CA CYS A 67 -1.63 2.22 -9.09
C CYS A 67 -1.72 3.72 -9.41
N GLY A 68 -2.75 4.38 -8.89
CA GLY A 68 -3.04 5.77 -9.21
C GLY A 68 -4.43 5.90 -9.78
N PHE A 69 -5.43 5.87 -8.90
CA PHE A 69 -6.81 6.12 -9.30
C PHE A 69 -6.90 7.51 -9.96
N GLY A 70 -7.49 7.57 -11.16
CA GLY A 70 -7.65 8.82 -11.91
C GLY A 70 -6.47 9.21 -12.81
N ASN A 71 -5.37 8.45 -12.83
CA ASN A 71 -4.36 8.64 -13.86
C ASN A 71 -4.94 8.29 -15.24
N PRO A 72 -4.57 9.01 -16.31
CA PRO A 72 -5.06 8.71 -17.66
C PRO A 72 -4.33 7.54 -18.32
N THR A 73 -3.16 7.16 -17.79
CA THR A 73 -2.30 6.13 -18.37
C THR A 73 -1.71 5.19 -17.29
N PRO A 74 -1.37 3.94 -17.68
CA PRO A 74 -0.59 3.04 -16.83
C PRO A 74 0.72 3.70 -16.38
N ASN A 75 1.14 3.48 -15.13
CA ASN A 75 2.31 4.14 -14.56
C ASN A 75 2.99 3.28 -13.48
N ALA A 76 4.25 3.57 -13.17
CA ALA A 76 5.02 2.85 -12.15
C ALA A 76 5.21 3.63 -10.84
N ASN A 77 4.54 4.77 -10.66
CA ASN A 77 4.86 5.74 -9.60
C ASN A 77 4.75 5.14 -8.21
N ALA A 78 3.64 4.43 -7.93
CA ALA A 78 3.43 3.80 -6.64
C ALA A 78 4.43 2.67 -6.36
N ALA A 79 4.81 1.88 -7.37
CA ALA A 79 5.80 0.82 -7.23
C ALA A 79 7.22 1.39 -7.03
N LYS A 80 7.56 2.50 -7.70
CA LYS A 80 8.80 3.23 -7.48
C LYS A 80 8.93 3.77 -6.06
N ALA A 81 7.83 4.32 -5.54
CA ALA A 81 7.81 4.91 -4.21
C ALA A 81 8.12 3.90 -3.10
N THR A 82 7.85 2.61 -3.30
CA THR A 82 8.24 1.59 -2.31
C THR A 82 9.73 1.36 -2.24
N GLY A 83 10.48 1.73 -3.29
CA GLY A 83 11.90 1.43 -3.43
C GLY A 83 12.18 -0.07 -3.55
N GLN A 84 11.18 -0.93 -3.76
CA GLN A 84 11.35 -2.39 -3.83
C GLN A 84 11.22 -2.89 -5.27
N PHE A 85 11.79 -4.08 -5.56
CA PHE A 85 11.60 -4.77 -6.85
C PHE A 85 11.93 -3.89 -8.06
N ALA A 86 13.07 -3.21 -8.00
CA ALA A 86 13.53 -2.26 -9.03
C ALA A 86 13.57 -2.86 -10.43
N GLY A 87 13.90 -4.16 -10.55
CA GLY A 87 13.86 -4.87 -11.82
C GLY A 87 12.46 -4.95 -12.44
N ALA A 88 11.41 -5.15 -11.63
CA ALA A 88 10.02 -5.18 -12.11
C ALA A 88 9.57 -3.79 -12.60
N VAL A 89 9.97 -2.73 -11.87
CA VAL A 89 9.76 -1.34 -12.29
C VAL A 89 10.43 -1.07 -13.62
N ALA A 90 11.73 -1.35 -13.74
CA ALA A 90 12.48 -1.12 -14.97
C ALA A 90 11.91 -1.89 -16.16
N ALA A 91 11.50 -3.16 -15.96
CA ALA A 91 10.89 -3.97 -17.00
C ALA A 91 9.54 -3.41 -17.47
N PHE A 92 8.72 -2.88 -16.56
CA PHE A 92 7.46 -2.22 -16.92
C PHE A 92 7.71 -0.96 -17.75
N GLU A 93 8.63 -0.11 -17.31
CA GLU A 93 8.92 1.15 -18.00
C GLU A 93 9.53 0.95 -19.40
N ALA A 94 10.37 -0.08 -19.55
CA ALA A 94 10.90 -0.49 -20.85
C ALA A 94 9.78 -0.93 -21.82
N LYS A 95 8.71 -1.57 -21.30
CA LYS A 95 7.54 -1.97 -22.11
C LYS A 95 6.60 -0.82 -22.46
N GLN A 96 6.56 0.24 -21.65
CA GLN A 96 5.61 1.35 -21.83
C GLN A 96 6.14 2.45 -22.78
N GLY A 97 7.35 2.33 -23.32
CA GLY A 97 7.87 3.31 -24.27
C GLY A 97 8.01 4.71 -23.67
N GLY A 98 8.64 4.81 -22.49
CA GLY A 98 9.23 6.05 -21.97
C GLY A 98 8.37 7.32 -22.05
N ALA A 99 7.29 7.40 -21.27
CA ALA A 99 6.71 8.68 -20.87
C ALA A 99 6.46 8.66 -19.37
N ALA A 100 7.42 9.19 -18.60
CA ALA A 100 7.21 9.49 -17.20
C ALA A 100 6.12 10.59 -17.12
N ALA A 101 4.93 10.24 -16.65
CA ALA A 101 3.94 11.25 -16.26
C ALA A 101 4.52 12.11 -15.12
N PRO A 102 4.25 13.43 -15.11
CA PRO A 102 4.75 14.32 -14.07
C PRO A 102 4.30 13.84 -12.70
N VAL A 103 5.23 13.88 -11.74
CA VAL A 103 5.01 13.50 -10.35
C VAL A 103 3.94 14.40 -9.74
N GLN A 104 2.71 13.89 -9.61
CA GLN A 104 1.75 14.45 -8.66
C GLN A 104 2.06 13.83 -7.29
N ASN A 105 2.77 14.63 -6.50
CA ASN A 105 3.23 14.30 -5.16
C ASN A 105 2.04 13.99 -4.24
N ASN A 106 1.86 12.73 -3.85
CA ASN A 106 1.32 12.44 -2.52
C ASN A 106 2.53 12.43 -1.56
N ALA A 107 2.56 13.41 -0.66
CA ALA A 107 3.68 13.64 0.24
C ALA A 107 3.97 12.41 1.13
N GLY A 108 5.23 11.96 1.13
CA GLY A 108 5.76 11.00 2.09
C GLY A 108 6.88 10.13 1.54
N ALA A 109 8.12 10.46 1.96
CA ALA A 109 9.38 9.74 1.74
C ALA A 109 10.05 9.86 0.35
N ALA A 110 11.31 10.28 0.36
CA ALA A 110 12.21 10.11 -0.76
C ALA A 110 12.36 8.60 -1.07
N PRO A 111 12.41 8.19 -2.35
CA PRO A 111 12.56 6.78 -2.68
C PRO A 111 13.87 6.26 -2.11
N ALA A 112 13.79 5.24 -1.26
CA ALA A 112 14.96 4.47 -0.85
C ALA A 112 15.65 3.93 -2.12
N ALA A 113 16.99 3.98 -2.14
CA ALA A 113 17.77 3.48 -3.27
C ALA A 113 17.35 2.03 -3.58
N ALA A 114 16.98 1.79 -4.84
CA ALA A 114 16.51 0.50 -5.32
C ALA A 114 17.51 -0.62 -4.95
N PRO A 115 17.09 -1.69 -4.25
CA PRO A 115 17.93 -2.82 -3.91
C PRO A 115 18.26 -3.59 -5.20
N LYS A 116 19.56 -3.80 -5.44
CA LYS A 116 20.10 -4.54 -6.60
C LYS A 116 20.14 -6.06 -6.40
N GLY A 117 19.57 -6.56 -5.30
CA GLY A 117 19.69 -7.96 -4.91
C GLY A 117 19.16 -8.94 -5.94
N THR A 118 19.84 -10.08 -6.08
CA THR A 118 19.48 -11.12 -7.05
C THR A 118 18.66 -12.25 -6.44
N GLN A 119 18.57 -12.32 -5.12
CA GLN A 119 17.82 -13.35 -4.42
C GLN A 119 16.32 -13.03 -4.44
N PHE A 120 15.52 -14.03 -4.81
CA PHE A 120 14.06 -13.93 -4.76
C PHE A 120 13.53 -14.14 -3.34
N ILE A 121 12.25 -13.84 -3.13
CA ILE A 121 11.55 -14.13 -1.87
C ILE A 121 11.78 -15.58 -1.47
N THR A 122 12.01 -15.82 -0.19
CA THR A 122 12.44 -17.08 0.46
C THR A 122 13.88 -17.52 0.23
N GLY A 123 14.61 -16.90 -0.72
CA GLY A 123 16.05 -17.15 -0.89
C GLY A 123 16.86 -16.76 0.35
N PRO A 124 18.01 -17.39 0.59
CA PRO A 124 18.87 -17.03 1.72
C PRO A 124 19.46 -15.63 1.53
N CYS A 125 19.72 -14.92 2.63
CA CYS A 125 20.37 -13.62 2.60
C CYS A 125 21.33 -13.46 3.78
N LYS A 126 22.39 -12.71 3.54
CA LYS A 126 23.39 -12.25 4.51
C LYS A 126 23.39 -10.73 4.62
N SER A 127 22.63 -10.04 3.77
CA SER A 127 22.34 -8.62 3.84
C SER A 127 20.98 -8.34 3.19
N ASP A 128 20.34 -7.22 3.53
CA ASP A 128 19.12 -6.77 2.82
C ASP A 128 19.36 -6.54 1.32
N GLY A 129 20.60 -6.16 0.97
CA GLY A 129 21.03 -5.93 -0.41
C GLY A 129 21.11 -7.20 -1.26
N ASP A 130 21.11 -8.39 -0.66
CA ASP A 130 21.10 -9.66 -1.40
C ASP A 130 19.72 -9.92 -2.03
N CYS A 131 18.68 -9.36 -1.43
CA CYS A 131 17.29 -9.59 -1.80
C CYS A 131 16.80 -8.59 -2.84
N ALA A 132 16.13 -9.07 -3.89
CA ALA A 132 15.45 -8.21 -4.86
C ALA A 132 14.35 -7.35 -4.22
N SER A 133 13.79 -7.83 -3.10
CA SER A 133 12.85 -7.08 -2.27
C SER A 133 13.51 -6.03 -1.39
N GLY A 134 14.85 -6.00 -1.31
CA GLY A 134 15.63 -5.16 -0.41
C GLY A 134 15.45 -5.52 1.05
N CYS A 135 15.05 -6.75 1.34
CA CYS A 135 14.72 -7.12 2.70
C CYS A 135 15.09 -8.55 3.06
N CYS A 136 16.04 -8.66 3.99
CA CYS A 136 16.40 -9.88 4.66
C CYS A 136 15.63 -9.97 5.99
N ALA A 137 14.80 -10.99 6.12
CA ALA A 137 13.88 -11.15 7.24
C ALA A 137 14.64 -11.37 8.56
N PHE A 138 14.36 -10.53 9.56
CA PHE A 138 15.11 -10.43 10.81
C PHE A 138 15.36 -11.79 11.50
N ARG A 139 14.32 -12.59 11.75
CA ARG A 139 14.46 -13.91 12.40
C ARG A 139 14.91 -15.04 11.48
N LYS A 140 14.58 -14.98 10.19
CA LYS A 140 14.71 -16.13 9.28
C LYS A 140 15.97 -16.10 8.41
N GLY A 141 16.59 -14.94 8.22
CA GLY A 141 17.74 -14.82 7.31
C GLY A 141 17.40 -15.18 5.86
N THR A 142 16.14 -14.97 5.48
CA THR A 142 15.66 -15.20 4.12
C THR A 142 14.97 -13.96 3.56
N CYS A 143 15.01 -13.80 2.25
CA CYS A 143 14.41 -12.66 1.57
C CYS A 143 12.89 -12.66 1.73
N ALA A 144 12.31 -11.53 2.09
CA ALA A 144 10.87 -11.37 2.25
C ALA A 144 10.42 -9.99 1.77
N GLY A 145 9.13 -9.78 1.57
CA GLY A 145 8.59 -8.42 1.42
C GLY A 145 8.56 -7.72 2.78
N ASN A 146 8.81 -6.41 2.84
CA ASN A 146 8.97 -5.67 4.11
C ASN A 146 7.82 -5.89 5.12
N VAL A 147 6.58 -5.93 4.64
CA VAL A 147 5.38 -6.12 5.48
C VAL A 147 5.25 -7.57 5.94
N ILE A 148 5.54 -8.54 5.06
CA ILE A 148 5.53 -9.96 5.43
C ILE A 148 6.63 -10.27 6.44
N ALA A 149 7.82 -9.67 6.25
CA ALA A 149 8.91 -9.74 7.20
C ALA A 149 8.51 -9.13 8.55
N LEU A 150 7.79 -8.01 8.55
CA LEU A 150 7.24 -7.40 9.76
C LEU A 150 6.30 -8.34 10.51
N GLU A 151 5.29 -8.86 9.83
CA GLU A 151 4.23 -9.66 10.45
C GLU A 151 4.73 -11.00 10.99
N ARG A 152 5.64 -11.65 10.27
CA ARG A 152 6.07 -13.02 10.60
C ARG A 152 7.45 -13.09 11.22
N ASP A 153 8.37 -12.23 10.78
CA ASP A 153 9.80 -12.43 11.01
C ASP A 153 10.43 -11.35 11.91
N GLY A 154 9.63 -10.40 12.42
CA GLY A 154 10.09 -9.35 13.32
C GLY A 154 10.61 -8.11 12.58
N GLY A 155 10.32 -8.02 11.28
CA GLY A 155 10.76 -6.93 10.44
C GLY A 155 11.92 -7.28 9.54
N CYS A 156 12.46 -6.21 8.97
CA CYS A 156 13.53 -6.25 8.01
C CYS A 156 14.83 -5.70 8.63
N GLY A 157 15.96 -6.23 8.20
CA GLY A 157 17.26 -5.74 8.63
C GLY A 157 18.12 -6.85 9.19
N PHE A 158 18.94 -7.45 8.31
CA PHE A 158 19.95 -8.41 8.73
C PHE A 158 20.93 -7.77 9.74
N GLY A 159 21.18 -8.47 10.84
CA GLY A 159 22.15 -8.04 11.86
C GLY A 159 21.65 -6.95 12.81
N ASN A 160 20.39 -6.52 12.71
CA ASN A 160 19.79 -5.66 13.74
C ASN A 160 19.78 -6.39 15.09
N ALA A 161 19.90 -5.63 16.18
CA ALA A 161 19.88 -6.19 17.53
C ALA A 161 18.45 -6.54 18.01
N LYS A 162 17.43 -5.93 17.39
CA LYS A 162 16.02 -6.06 17.79
C LYS A 162 15.10 -6.10 16.56
N PRO A 163 13.90 -6.71 16.69
CA PRO A 163 12.81 -6.53 15.73
C PRO A 163 12.52 -5.04 15.49
N ASN A 164 12.16 -4.65 14.27
CA ASN A 164 11.91 -3.25 13.92
C ASN A 164 10.97 -3.10 12.72
N ALA A 165 10.29 -1.96 12.62
CA ALA A 165 9.38 -1.65 11.52
C ALA A 165 9.96 -0.71 10.44
N ASN A 166 11.26 -0.41 10.47
CA ASN A 166 11.85 0.70 9.69
C ASN A 166 11.64 0.51 8.18
N ALA A 167 11.89 -0.68 7.66
CA ALA A 167 11.70 -0.94 6.23
C ALA A 167 10.23 -0.95 5.81
N ALA A 168 9.31 -1.40 6.68
CA ALA A 168 7.88 -1.36 6.40
C ALA A 168 7.34 0.08 6.45
N LYS A 169 7.82 0.91 7.39
CA LYS A 169 7.55 2.34 7.43
C LYS A 169 8.02 3.06 6.17
N ALA A 170 9.22 2.71 5.69
CA ALA A 170 9.81 3.34 4.52
C ALA A 170 8.99 3.12 3.24
N THR A 171 8.15 2.08 3.16
CA THR A 171 7.26 1.90 2.00
C THR A 171 6.01 2.77 2.07
N GLY A 172 5.67 3.32 3.25
CA GLY A 172 4.42 4.05 3.49
C GLY A 172 3.16 3.20 3.38
N GLN A 173 3.28 1.88 3.21
CA GLN A 173 2.16 0.96 3.04
C GLN A 173 1.79 0.28 4.36
N PHE A 174 0.51 -0.13 4.48
CA PHE A 174 0.03 -0.92 5.61
C PHE A 174 0.34 -0.27 6.97
N ALA A 175 0.11 1.04 7.08
CA ALA A 175 0.36 1.82 8.30
C ALA A 175 -0.29 1.19 9.56
N GLY A 176 -1.45 0.56 9.41
CA GLY A 176 -2.08 -0.20 10.50
C GLY A 176 -1.26 -1.41 10.97
N ALA A 177 -0.64 -2.15 10.07
CA ALA A 177 0.23 -3.28 10.41
C ALA A 177 1.52 -2.80 11.09
N VAL A 178 2.09 -1.69 10.63
CA VAL A 178 3.22 -1.00 11.27
C VAL A 178 2.86 -0.59 12.70
N ALA A 179 1.77 0.16 12.88
CA ALA A 179 1.33 0.61 14.19
C ALA A 179 1.06 -0.56 15.15
N ALA A 180 0.43 -1.63 14.65
CA ALA A 180 0.15 -2.83 15.43
C ALA A 180 1.44 -3.57 15.86
N PHE A 181 2.47 -3.57 15.02
CA PHE A 181 3.76 -4.15 15.37
C PHE A 181 4.45 -3.34 16.47
N GLU A 182 4.49 -2.02 16.32
CA GLU A 182 5.18 -1.13 17.28
C GLU A 182 4.49 -1.12 18.65
N ALA A 183 3.15 -1.19 18.68
CA ALA A 183 2.41 -1.33 19.93
C ALA A 183 2.78 -2.62 20.70
N LYS A 184 3.26 -3.66 20.02
CA LYS A 184 3.71 -4.92 20.62
C LYS A 184 5.20 -4.96 20.93
N ASN A 185 5.99 -4.03 20.36
CA ASN A 185 7.45 -4.01 20.43
C ASN A 185 7.94 -2.56 20.68
N PRO A 186 7.73 -2.02 21.90
CA PRO A 186 8.17 -0.67 22.26
C PRO A 186 9.69 -0.51 22.36
#